data_AF-A0A3D1J6L3-F1
#
_entry.id   AF-A0A3D1J6L3-F1
#
_cell.length_a   1.000
_cell.length_b   1.000
_cell.length_c   1.000
_cell.angle_alpha   90.00
_cell.angle_beta   90.00
_cell.angle_gamma   90.00
#
_symmetry.space_group_name_H-M   'P 1'
#
loop_
_entity.id
_entity.type
_entity.pdbx_description
1 polymer ?
#
loop_
_entity_poly.entity_id
_entity_poly.type
_entity_poly.pdbx_seq_one_letter_code
_entity_poly.pdbx_strand_id
1 'polypeptide(L)'
;MKESKKIGQVFLGTGMIALAVSLLITAHQGYDTISTFLLGILNFVESPFWIASLCFNCIVLLIVALLGREELGMGSIINGIGLGLLIGIFEPILDKISVHLPFYSWLAIIAAPILFGIGAGIYVSSNKGSAALEALTALIYKRTKLTQKTIRIGLDAAMVLIGFALGASVGLGTLLCIVFIGPIFEATLKFLAAHAPAEG
;
A
#
# COMPACT_ATOMS: atom_id res chain seq x y z
N MET A 1 -18.84 -7.54 -19.24
CA MET A 1 -17.40 -7.62 -19.61
C MET A 1 -16.56 -6.48 -19.04
N LYS A 2 -17.02 -5.21 -19.07
CA LYS A 2 -16.29 -4.06 -18.46
C LYS A 2 -16.14 -4.16 -16.92
N GLU A 3 -17.19 -4.59 -16.21
CA GLU A 3 -17.15 -4.80 -14.74
C GLU A 3 -16.14 -5.87 -14.30
N SER A 4 -16.17 -7.05 -14.90
CA SER A 4 -15.25 -8.16 -14.56
C SER A 4 -13.80 -7.78 -14.80
N LYS A 5 -13.51 -6.98 -15.83
CA LYS A 5 -12.16 -6.47 -16.11
C LYS A 5 -11.68 -5.51 -15.01
N LYS A 6 -12.55 -4.62 -14.53
CA LYS A 6 -12.24 -3.69 -13.42
C LYS A 6 -12.01 -4.40 -12.10
N ILE A 7 -12.81 -5.43 -11.79
CA ILE A 7 -12.59 -6.26 -10.60
C ILE A 7 -11.27 -7.04 -10.71
N GLY A 8 -10.96 -7.59 -11.89
CA GLY A 8 -9.66 -8.22 -12.14
C GLY A 8 -8.48 -7.28 -11.91
N GLN A 9 -8.60 -6.00 -12.29
CA GLN A 9 -7.58 -4.98 -12.01
C GLN A 9 -7.40 -4.73 -10.51
N VAL A 10 -8.50 -4.72 -9.73
CA VAL A 10 -8.40 -4.59 -8.27
C VAL A 10 -7.58 -5.76 -7.69
N PHE A 11 -7.92 -7.00 -8.02
CA PHE A 11 -7.20 -8.16 -7.51
C PHE A 11 -5.72 -8.17 -7.93
N LEU A 12 -5.44 -7.85 -9.20
CA LEU A 12 -4.07 -7.78 -9.70
C LEU A 12 -3.27 -6.68 -8.98
N GLY A 13 -3.84 -5.48 -8.87
CA GLY A 13 -3.20 -4.35 -8.22
C GLY A 13 -2.92 -4.64 -6.74
N THR A 14 -3.93 -5.12 -6.01
CA THR A 14 -3.79 -5.54 -4.61
C THR A 14 -2.74 -6.64 -4.44
N GLY A 15 -2.69 -7.63 -5.34
CA GLY A 15 -1.68 -8.69 -5.30
C GLY A 15 -0.26 -8.19 -5.53
N MET A 16 -0.07 -7.25 -6.46
CA MET A 16 1.23 -6.62 -6.69
C MET A 16 1.69 -5.79 -5.50
N ILE A 17 0.77 -5.03 -4.88
CA ILE A 17 1.07 -4.25 -3.66
C ILE A 17 1.41 -5.20 -2.51
N ALA A 18 0.63 -6.26 -2.29
CA ALA A 18 0.90 -7.24 -1.25
C ALA A 18 2.28 -7.88 -1.43
N LEU A 19 2.62 -8.28 -2.65
CA LEU A 19 3.93 -8.86 -2.95
C LEU A 19 5.07 -7.86 -2.70
N ALA A 20 4.90 -6.60 -3.10
CA ALA A 20 5.87 -5.54 -2.83
C ALA A 20 6.08 -5.31 -1.33
N VAL A 21 5.00 -5.27 -0.55
CA VAL A 21 5.07 -5.11 0.91
C VAL A 21 5.76 -6.31 1.55
N SER A 22 5.42 -7.53 1.16
CA SER A 22 6.09 -8.74 1.66
C SER A 22 7.59 -8.79 1.31
N LEU A 23 7.99 -8.32 0.13
CA LEU A 23 9.40 -8.17 -0.25
C LEU A 23 10.12 -7.17 0.68
N LEU A 24 9.51 -6.03 1.00
CA LEU A 24 10.12 -5.04 1.90
C LEU A 24 10.29 -5.58 3.32
N ILE A 25 9.27 -6.24 3.86
CA ILE A 25 9.28 -6.77 5.23
C ILE A 25 10.39 -7.81 5.40
N THR A 26 10.50 -8.73 4.46
CA THR A 26 11.51 -9.82 4.48
C THR A 26 12.90 -9.34 4.06
N ALA A 27 13.05 -8.15 3.48
CA ALA A 27 14.35 -7.56 3.16
C ALA A 27 15.06 -6.96 4.38
N HIS A 28 14.30 -6.55 5.41
CA HIS A 28 14.77 -5.93 6.66
C HIS A 28 15.67 -4.68 6.48
N GLN A 29 15.59 -3.98 5.34
CA GLN A 29 16.40 -2.79 5.03
C GLN A 29 15.57 -1.50 4.90
N GLY A 30 14.46 -1.43 5.63
CA GLY A 30 13.49 -0.35 5.57
C GLY A 30 12.24 -0.73 4.78
N TYR A 31 11.17 0.01 5.02
CA TYR A 31 9.81 -0.34 4.61
C TYR A 31 9.07 0.86 4.02
N ASP A 32 7.90 0.63 3.42
CA ASP A 32 6.98 1.70 3.06
C ASP A 32 6.38 2.36 4.33
N THR A 33 5.69 3.49 4.14
CA THR A 33 5.13 4.30 5.22
C THR A 33 4.24 3.52 6.19
N ILE A 34 3.28 2.74 5.67
CA ILE A 34 2.33 2.02 6.51
C ILE A 34 3.05 0.90 7.24
N SER A 35 3.88 0.15 6.51
CA SER A 35 4.67 -0.93 7.11
C SER A 35 5.63 -0.44 8.19
N THR A 36 6.24 0.74 8.02
CA THR A 36 7.11 1.37 9.04
C THR A 36 6.32 1.64 10.32
N PHE A 37 5.13 2.23 10.20
CA PHE A 37 4.26 2.47 11.35
C PHE A 37 3.85 1.18 12.06
N LEU A 38 3.38 0.19 11.31
CA LEU A 38 2.91 -1.08 11.86
C LEU A 38 4.03 -1.88 12.51
N LEU A 39 5.20 -1.98 11.88
CA LEU A 39 6.36 -2.65 12.46
C LEU A 39 6.84 -1.97 13.75
N GLY A 40 6.70 -0.64 13.84
CA GLY A 40 6.95 0.08 15.09
C GLY A 40 5.99 -0.36 16.20
N ILE A 41 4.69 -0.46 15.92
CA ILE A 41 3.70 -0.96 16.89
C ILE A 41 4.00 -2.41 17.29
N LEU A 42 4.42 -3.26 16.34
CA LEU A 42 4.71 -4.67 16.57
C LEU A 42 5.92 -4.91 17.47
N ASN A 43 6.75 -3.90 17.76
CA ASN A 43 7.76 -4.00 18.81
C ASN A 43 7.15 -4.09 20.22
N PHE A 44 5.88 -3.72 20.38
CA PHE A 44 5.15 -3.74 21.66
C PHE A 44 3.98 -4.73 21.69
N VAL A 45 3.60 -5.28 20.53
CA VAL A 45 2.46 -6.19 20.37
C VAL A 45 2.90 -7.40 19.57
N GLU A 46 2.82 -8.58 20.17
CA GLU A 46 3.07 -9.84 19.46
C GLU A 46 1.91 -10.14 18.51
N SER A 47 2.09 -9.82 17.23
CA SER A 47 1.13 -10.14 16.19
C SER A 47 1.84 -10.33 14.86
N PRO A 48 1.40 -11.29 14.02
CA PRO A 48 1.85 -11.37 12.64
C PRO A 48 1.58 -10.07 11.88
N PHE A 49 2.51 -9.65 11.03
CA PHE A 49 2.39 -8.40 10.29
C PHE A 49 1.09 -8.31 9.48
N TRP A 50 0.68 -9.41 8.84
CA TRP A 50 -0.55 -9.44 8.05
C TRP A 50 -1.81 -9.14 8.88
N ILE A 51 -1.86 -9.52 10.17
CA ILE A 51 -2.97 -9.20 11.07
C ILE A 51 -2.96 -7.71 11.40
N ALA A 52 -1.79 -7.16 11.73
CA ALA A 52 -1.66 -5.72 11.99
C ALA A 52 -2.07 -4.88 10.78
N SER A 53 -1.66 -5.28 9.57
CA SER A 53 -2.06 -4.64 8.31
C SER A 53 -3.57 -4.74 8.06
N LEU A 54 -4.17 -5.91 8.31
CA LEU A 54 -5.62 -6.11 8.19
C LEU A 54 -6.39 -5.23 9.19
N CYS A 55 -5.97 -5.21 10.45
CA CYS A 55 -6.57 -4.37 11.50
C CYS A 55 -6.47 -2.89 11.15
N PHE A 56 -5.32 -2.41 10.69
CA PHE A 56 -5.14 -1.04 10.24
C PHE A 56 -6.12 -0.67 9.11
N ASN A 57 -6.18 -1.49 8.06
CA ASN A 57 -7.10 -1.27 6.95
C ASN A 57 -8.56 -1.28 7.42
N CYS A 58 -8.96 -2.23 8.26
CA CYS A 58 -10.31 -2.29 8.82
C CYS A 58 -10.67 -1.06 9.65
N ILE A 59 -9.77 -0.60 10.52
CA ILE A 59 -9.99 0.60 11.35
C ILE A 59 -10.15 1.84 10.48
N VAL A 60 -9.24 2.03 9.51
CA VAL A 60 -9.29 3.19 8.62
C VAL A 60 -10.55 3.16 7.74
N LEU A 61 -10.88 2.01 7.16
CA LEU A 61 -12.11 1.86 6.37
C LEU A 61 -13.36 2.08 7.21
N LEU A 62 -13.37 1.65 8.48
CA LEU A 62 -14.48 1.91 9.41
C LEU A 62 -14.64 3.41 9.69
N ILE A 63 -13.54 4.12 9.96
CA ILE A 63 -13.55 5.58 10.16
C ILE A 63 -14.13 6.27 8.91
N VAL A 64 -13.66 5.88 7.73
CA VAL A 64 -14.17 6.44 6.48
C VAL A 64 -15.64 6.06 6.25
N ALA A 65 -16.05 4.84 6.57
CA ALA A 65 -17.45 4.40 6.43
C ALA A 65 -18.41 5.24 7.28
N LEU A 66 -17.97 5.67 8.47
CA LEU A 66 -18.77 6.49 9.37
C LEU A 66 -18.80 7.98 8.97
N LEU A 67 -17.70 8.49 8.39
CA LEU A 67 -17.50 9.95 8.21
C LEU A 67 -17.51 10.44 6.75
N GLY A 68 -17.35 9.53 5.78
CA GLY A 68 -17.18 9.81 4.34
C GLY A 68 -17.38 8.57 3.48
N ARG A 69 -18.50 7.85 3.68
CA ARG A 69 -18.84 6.59 2.99
C ARG A 69 -18.78 6.67 1.46
N GLU A 70 -18.89 7.87 0.88
CA GLU A 70 -18.81 8.09 -0.56
C GLU A 70 -17.42 7.80 -1.16
N GLU A 71 -16.38 7.73 -0.34
CA GLU A 71 -15.03 7.33 -0.77
C GLU A 71 -14.85 5.80 -0.88
N LEU A 72 -15.83 5.04 -0.38
CA LEU A 72 -15.76 3.58 -0.32
C LEU A 72 -16.48 2.93 -1.49
N GLY A 73 -15.86 1.88 -2.04
CA GLY A 73 -16.47 1.00 -3.02
C GLY A 73 -16.07 -0.46 -2.79
N MET A 74 -16.54 -1.36 -3.67
CA MET A 74 -16.17 -2.78 -3.59
C MET A 74 -14.65 -2.99 -3.64
N GLY A 75 -13.93 -2.18 -4.41
CA GLY A 75 -12.48 -2.21 -4.49
C GLY A 75 -11.78 -1.82 -3.19
N SER A 76 -12.38 -0.95 -2.38
CA SER A 76 -11.87 -0.59 -1.05
C SER A 76 -11.88 -1.80 -0.10
N ILE A 77 -12.97 -2.58 -0.13
CA ILE A 77 -13.12 -3.78 0.70
C ILE A 77 -12.18 -4.88 0.22
N ILE A 78 -12.16 -5.15 -1.09
CA ILE A 78 -11.29 -6.18 -1.69
C ILE A 78 -9.82 -5.85 -1.41
N ASN A 79 -9.41 -4.60 -1.59
CA ASN A 79 -8.03 -4.21 -1.30
C ASN A 79 -7.75 -4.21 0.19
N GLY A 80 -8.61 -3.62 1.04
CA GLY A 80 -8.37 -3.52 2.47
C GLY A 80 -8.24 -4.88 3.15
N ILE A 81 -9.10 -5.83 2.80
CA ILE A 81 -9.06 -7.19 3.36
C ILE A 81 -8.03 -8.05 2.61
N GLY A 82 -8.06 -8.02 1.28
CA GLY A 82 -7.21 -8.85 0.43
C GLY A 82 -5.73 -8.54 0.57
N LEU A 83 -5.35 -7.29 0.80
CA LEU A 83 -3.96 -6.90 1.00
C LEU A 83 -3.33 -7.64 2.18
N GLY A 84 -3.99 -7.60 3.35
CA GLY A 84 -3.51 -8.31 4.54
C GLY A 84 -3.41 -9.82 4.31
N LEU A 85 -4.47 -10.43 3.78
CA LEU A 85 -4.48 -11.88 3.51
C LEU A 85 -3.38 -12.33 2.54
N LEU A 86 -3.16 -11.57 1.46
CA LEU A 86 -2.11 -11.88 0.49
C LEU A 86 -0.72 -11.70 1.08
N ILE A 87 -0.52 -10.70 1.94
CA ILE A 87 0.74 -10.56 2.69
C ILE A 87 0.98 -11.81 3.55
N GLY A 88 -0.04 -12.30 4.26
CA GLY A 88 0.05 -13.51 5.07
C GLY A 88 0.37 -14.78 4.27
N ILE A 89 0.11 -14.78 2.95
CA ILE A 89 0.51 -15.86 2.03
C ILE A 89 1.93 -15.66 1.50
N PHE A 90 2.26 -14.45 1.05
CA PHE A 90 3.53 -14.16 0.37
C PHE A 90 4.72 -14.06 1.33
N GLU A 91 4.53 -13.43 2.49
CA GLU A 91 5.60 -13.20 3.47
C GLU A 91 6.28 -14.51 3.90
N PRO A 92 5.58 -15.59 4.33
CA PRO A 92 6.26 -16.82 4.75
C PRO A 92 6.99 -17.54 3.62
N ILE A 93 6.54 -17.38 2.36
CA ILE A 93 7.18 -17.97 1.19
C ILE A 93 8.47 -17.22 0.88
N LEU A 94 8.39 -15.88 0.86
CA LEU A 94 9.51 -15.00 0.59
C LEU A 94 10.58 -15.05 1.69
N ASP A 95 10.17 -15.21 2.95
CA ASP A 95 11.09 -15.38 4.08
C ASP A 95 11.93 -16.67 3.96
N LYS A 96 11.32 -17.79 3.53
CA LYS A 96 12.08 -19.01 3.25
C LYS A 96 13.07 -18.83 2.10
N ILE A 97 12.70 -18.05 1.09
CA ILE A 97 13.54 -17.75 -0.07
C ILE A 97 14.70 -16.81 0.32
N SER A 98 14.45 -15.83 1.19
CA SER A 98 15.42 -14.80 1.58
C SER A 98 16.67 -15.40 2.22
N VAL A 99 16.49 -16.41 3.07
CA VAL A 99 17.59 -17.11 3.78
C VAL A 99 18.55 -17.80 2.81
N HIS A 100 18.09 -18.20 1.63
CA HIS A 100 18.88 -18.96 0.66
C HIS A 100 19.50 -18.11 -0.45
N LEU A 101 19.18 -16.81 -0.52
CA LEU A 101 19.61 -15.91 -1.60
C LEU A 101 20.43 -14.74 -1.04
N PRO A 102 21.76 -14.71 -1.23
CA PRO A 102 22.64 -13.71 -0.60
C PRO A 102 22.40 -12.27 -1.07
N PHE A 103 21.75 -12.07 -2.22
CA PHE A 103 21.40 -10.74 -2.76
C PHE A 103 19.90 -10.42 -2.62
N TYR A 104 19.16 -11.22 -1.85
CA TYR A 104 17.71 -11.08 -1.73
C TYR A 104 17.28 -9.68 -1.30
N SER A 105 17.85 -9.15 -0.21
CA SER A 105 17.43 -7.85 0.33
C SER A 105 17.60 -6.72 -0.68
N TRP A 106 18.69 -6.71 -1.45
CA TRP A 106 18.92 -5.70 -2.51
C TRP A 106 17.92 -5.82 -3.65
N LEU A 107 17.66 -7.04 -4.10
CA LEU A 107 16.66 -7.30 -5.13
C LEU A 107 15.26 -6.87 -4.66
N ALA A 108 14.91 -7.20 -3.43
CA ALA A 108 13.62 -6.90 -2.83
C ALA A 108 13.38 -5.39 -2.70
N ILE A 109 14.34 -4.61 -2.17
CA ILE A 109 14.17 -3.15 -2.02
C ILE A 109 14.16 -2.40 -3.36
N ILE A 110 14.71 -2.97 -4.43
CA ILE A 110 14.64 -2.40 -5.78
C ILE A 110 13.32 -2.77 -6.46
N ALA A 111 12.92 -4.04 -6.37
CA ALA A 111 11.71 -4.55 -7.03
C ALA A 111 10.43 -4.03 -6.36
N ALA A 112 10.42 -3.91 -5.03
CA ALA A 112 9.21 -3.57 -4.28
C ALA A 112 8.63 -2.19 -4.63
N PRO A 113 9.38 -1.07 -4.66
CA PRO A 113 8.83 0.23 -5.07
C PRO A 113 8.22 0.21 -6.47
N ILE A 114 8.81 -0.56 -7.39
CA ILE A 114 8.33 -0.71 -8.77
C ILE A 114 7.01 -1.47 -8.79
N LEU A 115 6.96 -2.64 -8.15
CA LEU A 115 5.75 -3.46 -8.03
C LEU A 115 4.64 -2.71 -7.31
N PHE A 116 4.97 -1.98 -6.25
CA PHE A 116 4.03 -1.17 -5.50
C PHE A 116 3.43 -0.06 -6.37
N GLY A 117 4.28 0.73 -7.04
CA GLY A 117 3.82 1.83 -7.91
C GLY A 117 2.92 1.33 -9.05
N ILE A 118 3.31 0.24 -9.72
CA ILE A 118 2.50 -0.37 -10.77
C ILE A 118 1.18 -0.93 -10.21
N GLY A 119 1.25 -1.67 -9.11
CA GLY A 119 0.08 -2.26 -8.45
C GLY A 119 -0.93 -1.21 -8.01
N ALA A 120 -0.45 -0.13 -7.37
CA ALA A 120 -1.26 1.01 -6.97
C ALA A 120 -1.90 1.72 -8.18
N GLY A 121 -1.15 1.92 -9.27
CA GLY A 121 -1.68 2.52 -10.49
C GLY A 121 -2.81 1.69 -11.12
N ILE A 122 -2.60 0.36 -11.21
CA ILE A 122 -3.62 -0.57 -11.72
C ILE A 122 -4.86 -0.57 -10.82
N TYR A 123 -4.68 -0.64 -9.50
CA TYR A 123 -5.77 -0.59 -8.53
C TYR A 123 -6.60 0.69 -8.69
N VAL A 124 -5.95 1.86 -8.67
CA VAL A 124 -6.64 3.16 -8.77
C VAL A 124 -7.34 3.31 -10.12
N SER A 125 -6.74 2.82 -11.22
CA SER A 125 -7.36 2.88 -12.56
C SER A 125 -8.70 2.13 -12.66
N SER A 126 -8.96 1.16 -11.77
CA SER A 126 -10.21 0.41 -11.75
C SER A 126 -11.42 1.29 -11.38
N ASN A 127 -11.19 2.42 -10.71
CA ASN A 127 -12.20 3.34 -10.18
C ASN A 127 -13.31 2.62 -9.38
N LYS A 128 -12.92 1.64 -8.56
CA LYS A 128 -13.82 0.80 -7.74
C LYS A 128 -13.86 1.16 -6.26
N GLY A 129 -13.39 2.36 -5.92
CA GLY A 129 -13.24 2.85 -4.55
C GLY A 129 -11.78 3.11 -4.20
N SER A 130 -11.57 3.86 -3.12
CA SER A 130 -10.24 4.24 -2.64
C SER A 130 -9.68 3.20 -1.67
N ALA A 131 -8.36 2.98 -1.69
CA ALA A 131 -7.69 2.18 -0.66
C ALA A 131 -7.71 2.95 0.67
N ALA A 132 -7.47 2.26 1.79
CA ALA A 132 -7.78 2.80 3.12
C ALA A 132 -7.12 4.16 3.38
N LEU A 133 -5.82 4.31 3.10
CA LEU A 133 -5.09 5.56 3.33
C LEU A 133 -5.50 6.67 2.36
N GLU A 134 -5.82 6.32 1.12
CA GLU A 134 -6.33 7.23 0.09
C GLU A 134 -7.72 7.74 0.47
N ALA A 135 -8.59 6.86 0.97
CA ALA A 135 -9.92 7.20 1.45
C ALA A 135 -9.86 8.10 2.69
N LEU A 136 -8.91 7.85 3.60
CA LEU A 136 -8.62 8.73 4.74
C LEU A 136 -8.10 10.09 4.28
N THR A 137 -7.21 10.12 3.29
CA THR A 137 -6.66 11.36 2.72
C THR A 137 -7.79 12.20 2.09
N ALA A 138 -8.68 11.56 1.32
CA ALA A 138 -9.83 12.20 0.69
C ALA A 138 -10.83 12.72 1.73
N LEU A 139 -11.10 11.95 2.79
CA LEU A 139 -11.93 12.37 3.91
C LEU A 139 -11.39 13.64 4.58
N ILE A 140 -10.09 13.66 4.94
CA ILE A 140 -9.46 14.82 5.56
C ILE A 140 -9.47 16.02 4.61
N TYR A 141 -9.24 15.79 3.31
CA TYR A 141 -9.29 16.83 2.28
C TYR A 141 -10.66 17.52 2.24
N LYS A 142 -11.76 16.76 2.27
CA LYS A 142 -13.12 17.31 2.30
C LYS A 142 -13.46 18.11 3.57
N ARG A 143 -12.72 17.89 4.65
CA ARG A 143 -12.96 18.50 5.96
C ARG A 143 -11.97 19.62 6.29
N THR A 144 -10.98 19.87 5.42
CA THR A 144 -9.93 20.87 5.65
C THR A 144 -9.76 21.77 4.43
N LYS A 145 -8.98 22.84 4.56
CA LYS A 145 -8.59 23.72 3.43
C LYS A 145 -7.22 23.34 2.85
N LEU A 146 -6.68 22.20 3.25
CA LEU A 146 -5.35 21.74 2.83
C LEU A 146 -5.44 21.03 1.48
N THR A 147 -4.31 20.93 0.77
CA THR A 147 -4.24 20.14 -0.47
C THR A 147 -4.12 18.65 -0.14
N GLN A 148 -4.61 17.77 -1.03
CA GLN A 148 -4.44 16.31 -0.87
C GLN A 148 -2.97 15.92 -0.71
N LYS A 149 -2.07 16.58 -1.45
CA LYS A 149 -0.63 16.37 -1.35
C LYS A 149 -0.11 16.70 0.06
N THR A 150 -0.52 17.84 0.63
CA THR A 150 -0.11 18.24 1.98
C THR A 150 -0.59 17.25 3.04
N ILE A 151 -1.85 16.82 2.95
CA ILE A 151 -2.42 15.84 3.87
C ILE A 151 -1.67 14.52 3.77
N ARG A 152 -1.41 14.03 2.55
CA ARG A 152 -0.70 12.77 2.34
C ARG A 152 0.72 12.83 2.90
N ILE A 153 1.46 13.90 2.61
CA ILE A 153 2.80 14.10 3.17
C ILE A 153 2.76 14.15 4.70
N GLY A 154 1.76 14.84 5.28
CA GLY A 154 1.60 14.92 6.73
C GLY A 154 1.30 13.57 7.38
N LEU A 155 0.39 12.80 6.81
CA LEU A 155 0.07 11.43 7.28
C LEU A 155 1.29 10.53 7.14
N ASP A 156 1.95 10.57 5.98
CA ASP A 156 3.11 9.72 5.71
C ASP A 156 4.26 10.04 6.67
N ALA A 157 4.56 11.33 6.86
CA ALA A 157 5.57 11.79 7.81
C ALA A 157 5.21 11.39 9.25
N ALA A 158 3.96 11.57 9.67
CA ALA A 158 3.53 11.18 11.01
C ALA A 158 3.69 9.66 11.24
N MET A 159 3.25 8.84 10.28
CA MET A 159 3.35 7.38 10.37
C MET A 159 4.81 6.90 10.41
N VAL A 160 5.69 7.45 9.56
CA VAL A 160 7.12 7.11 9.56
C VAL A 160 7.79 7.57 10.85
N LEU A 161 7.52 8.80 11.31
CA LEU A 161 8.12 9.33 12.54
C LEU A 161 7.68 8.54 13.77
N ILE A 162 6.39 8.20 13.88
CA ILE A 162 5.87 7.38 14.97
C ILE A 162 6.47 5.97 14.88
N GLY A 163 6.45 5.34 13.71
CA GLY A 163 7.04 4.01 13.52
C GLY A 163 8.53 3.96 13.90
N PHE A 164 9.30 4.95 13.45
CA PHE A 164 10.72 5.09 13.79
C PHE A 164 10.94 5.31 15.30
N ALA A 165 10.16 6.18 15.93
CA ALA A 165 10.22 6.40 17.37
C ALA A 165 9.84 5.14 18.19
N LEU A 166 8.97 4.29 17.64
CA LEU A 166 8.61 3.00 18.21
C LEU A 166 9.61 1.88 17.85
N GLY A 167 10.72 2.19 17.19
CA GLY A 167 11.82 1.26 16.91
C GLY A 167 11.75 0.55 15.55
N ALA A 168 10.91 1.00 14.61
CA ALA A 168 10.95 0.48 13.25
C ALA A 168 12.23 0.92 12.52
N SER A 169 12.80 0.02 11.72
CA SER A 169 13.94 0.33 10.87
C SER A 169 13.52 1.24 9.71
N VAL A 170 14.21 2.37 9.55
CA VAL A 170 14.10 3.26 8.40
C VAL A 170 15.45 3.23 7.69
N GLY A 171 15.44 2.78 6.43
CA GLY A 171 16.66 2.49 5.69
C GLY A 171 16.56 2.80 4.20
N LEU A 172 17.46 2.20 3.41
CA LEU A 172 17.51 2.39 1.96
C LEU A 172 16.20 1.98 1.29
N GLY A 173 15.53 0.91 1.76
CA GLY A 173 14.22 0.51 1.25
C GLY A 173 13.18 1.62 1.38
N THR A 174 13.11 2.29 2.54
CA THR A 174 12.20 3.42 2.77
C THR A 174 12.51 4.59 1.83
N LEU A 175 13.80 4.91 1.66
CA LEU A 175 14.21 6.00 0.75
C LEU A 175 13.80 5.68 -0.70
N LEU A 176 14.03 4.45 -1.16
CA LEU A 176 13.62 4.02 -2.49
C LEU A 176 12.10 4.04 -2.64
N CYS A 177 11.34 3.62 -1.63
CA CYS A 177 9.88 3.73 -1.63
C CYS A 177 9.42 5.19 -1.83
N ILE A 178 9.96 6.13 -1.05
CA ILE A 178 9.60 7.55 -1.12
C ILE A 178 9.92 8.14 -2.51
N VAL A 179 11.07 7.78 -3.07
CA VAL A 179 11.55 8.36 -4.35
C VAL A 179 10.84 7.74 -5.56
N PHE A 180 10.62 6.42 -5.57
CA PHE A 180 10.22 5.70 -6.78
C PHE A 180 8.72 5.39 -6.85
N ILE A 181 8.03 5.17 -5.73
CA ILE A 181 6.60 4.76 -5.78
C ILE A 181 5.76 5.83 -6.46
N GLY A 182 5.94 7.11 -6.11
CA GLY A 182 5.17 8.23 -6.67
C GLY A 182 5.31 8.36 -8.20
N PRO A 183 6.54 8.52 -8.73
CA PRO A 183 6.75 8.60 -10.18
C PRO A 183 6.25 7.37 -10.95
N ILE A 184 6.46 6.16 -10.42
CA ILE A 184 6.02 4.91 -11.08
C ILE A 184 4.50 4.78 -11.06
N PHE A 185 3.86 5.15 -9.95
CA PHE A 185 2.41 5.24 -9.85
C PHE A 185 1.82 6.19 -10.91
N GLU A 186 2.36 7.41 -11.03
CA GLU A 186 1.90 8.38 -12.03
C GLU A 186 2.12 7.90 -13.46
N ALA A 187 3.29 7.30 -13.74
CA ALA A 187 3.60 6.74 -15.05
C ALA A 187 2.63 5.61 -15.42
N THR A 188 2.30 4.75 -14.46
CA THR A 188 1.35 3.65 -14.65
C THR A 188 -0.05 4.18 -14.97
N LEU A 189 -0.52 5.19 -14.23
CA LEU A 189 -1.82 5.81 -14.52
C LEU A 189 -1.88 6.44 -15.91
N LYS A 190 -0.84 7.18 -16.30
CA LYS A 190 -0.76 7.78 -17.66
C LYS A 190 -0.77 6.70 -18.74
N PHE A 191 -0.01 5.63 -18.54
CA PHE A 191 0.05 4.50 -19.48
C PHE A 191 -1.32 3.82 -19.65
N LEU A 192 -2.02 3.54 -18.54
CA LEU A 192 -3.34 2.92 -18.57
C LEU A 192 -4.41 3.84 -19.18
N ALA A 193 -4.34 5.14 -18.90
CA ALA A 193 -5.24 6.13 -19.51
C ALA A 193 -5.05 6.21 -21.04
N ALA A 194 -3.80 6.16 -21.52
CA ALA A 194 -3.49 6.18 -22.96
C ALA A 194 -3.99 4.94 -23.72
N HIS A 195 -4.18 3.81 -23.03
CA HIS A 195 -4.65 2.55 -23.61
C HIS A 195 -6.08 2.21 -23.18
N ALA A 196 -6.79 3.15 -22.56
CA ALA A 196 -8.20 3.00 -22.27
C ALA A 196 -8.97 3.04 -23.60
N PRO A 197 -9.85 2.05 -23.89
CA PRO A 197 -10.67 2.11 -25.10
C PRO A 197 -11.54 3.37 -25.03
N ALA A 198 -11.56 4.15 -26.13
CA ALA A 198 -12.40 5.33 -26.24
C ALA A 198 -13.83 4.95 -25.82
N GLU A 199 -14.38 5.67 -24.84
CA GLU A 199 -15.74 5.48 -24.39
C GLU A 199 -16.68 5.97 -25.51
N GLY A 200 -16.98 5.07 -26.45
CA GLY A 200 -18.12 5.17 -27.37
C GLY A 200 -19.38 4.61 -26.74
#